data_AF-A0A6P3X6C3-F1
#
_entry.id   AF-A0A6P3X6C3-F1
#
_cell.length_a   1.000
_cell.length_b   1.000
_cell.length_c   1.000
_cell.angle_alpha   90.00
_cell.angle_beta   90.00
_cell.angle_gamma   90.00
#
_symmetry.space_group_name_H-M   'P 1'
#
loop_
_entity.id
_entity.type
_entity.pdbx_description
1 polymer ?
#
loop_
_entity_poly.entity_id
_entity_poly.type
_entity_poly.pdbx_seq_one_letter_code
_entity_poly.pdbx_strand_id
1 'polypeptide(L)'
;MKVTQAAFDLWAANPSLSFKRISLNPDILLSYREGLHMNIDKKITDMCPSPLDGPGGVLAHASFLNGDEDYVTEVHVDRAESWHVQISRNPPRTHSLLYVIAHEIGHTLGLHHSKHQDSIMFVIAPGEIKFPIRLSLNDILHIRYLYGANYHVQQQQQQQNI
;
A
#
# COMPACT_ATOMS: atom_id res chain seq x y z
N MET A 1 3.83 15.29 0.44
CA MET A 1 4.20 15.11 -0.99
C MET A 1 2.93 14.87 -1.77
N LYS A 2 2.75 15.49 -2.95
CA LYS A 2 1.49 15.38 -3.73
C LYS A 2 1.16 13.95 -4.17
N VAL A 3 2.18 13.15 -4.52
CA VAL A 3 2.02 11.74 -4.94
C VAL A 3 1.41 10.88 -3.84
N THR A 4 1.96 10.95 -2.61
CA THR A 4 1.44 10.15 -1.47
C THR A 4 -0.02 10.49 -1.18
N GLN A 5 -0.38 11.78 -1.20
CA GLN A 5 -1.78 12.18 -1.02
C GLN A 5 -2.67 11.57 -2.10
N ALA A 6 -2.28 11.69 -3.37
CA ALA A 6 -3.03 11.12 -4.49
C ALA A 6 -3.18 9.59 -4.40
N ALA A 7 -2.18 8.88 -3.86
CA ALA A 7 -2.26 7.44 -3.64
C ALA A 7 -3.29 7.08 -2.55
N PHE A 8 -3.30 7.81 -1.43
CA PHE A 8 -4.35 7.65 -0.40
C PHE A 8 -5.73 8.05 -0.91
N ASP A 9 -5.83 9.09 -1.74
CA ASP A 9 -7.09 9.56 -2.31
C ASP A 9 -7.77 8.50 -3.20
N LEU A 10 -7.01 7.62 -3.85
CA LEU A 10 -7.56 6.49 -4.60
C LEU A 10 -8.38 5.56 -3.70
N TRP A 11 -7.87 5.24 -2.51
CA TRP A 11 -8.54 4.39 -1.53
C TRP A 11 -9.63 5.13 -0.74
N ALA A 12 -9.45 6.42 -0.50
CA ALA A 12 -10.45 7.30 0.14
C ALA A 12 -11.74 7.47 -0.69
N ALA A 13 -11.76 7.00 -1.95
CA ALA A 13 -13.00 6.87 -2.71
C ALA A 13 -14.00 5.89 -2.07
N ASN A 14 -13.54 5.01 -1.17
CA ASN A 14 -14.41 4.28 -0.25
C ASN A 14 -14.83 5.20 0.91
N PRO A 15 -16.14 5.48 1.09
CA PRO A 15 -16.61 6.44 2.08
C PRO A 15 -16.35 6.04 3.53
N SER A 16 -16.04 4.77 3.81
CA SER A 16 -15.66 4.31 5.14
C SER A 16 -14.21 4.63 5.52
N LEU A 17 -13.38 5.08 4.56
CA LEU A 17 -11.97 5.36 4.78
C LEU A 17 -11.70 6.86 4.75
N SER A 18 -10.90 7.32 5.70
CA SER A 18 -10.39 8.69 5.71
C SER A 18 -8.92 8.67 6.12
N PHE A 19 -8.10 9.46 5.44
CA PHE A 19 -6.66 9.52 5.71
C PHE A 19 -6.26 10.94 6.07
N LYS A 20 -5.43 11.05 7.09
CA LYS A 20 -4.84 12.31 7.52
C LYS A 20 -3.36 12.13 7.72
N ARG A 21 -2.56 12.98 7.08
CA ARG A 21 -1.13 12.99 7.31
C ARG A 21 -0.83 13.52 8.71
N ILE A 22 -0.17 12.70 9.53
CA ILE A 22 0.37 13.07 10.82
C ILE A 22 1.87 12.75 10.89
N SER A 23 2.59 13.43 11.78
CA SER A 23 4.05 13.25 11.93
C SER A 23 4.44 12.52 13.20
N LEU A 24 3.54 12.45 14.18
CA LEU A 24 3.76 11.78 15.45
C LEU A 24 2.76 10.61 15.54
N ASN A 25 3.28 9.40 15.75
CA ASN A 25 2.52 8.15 15.89
C ASN A 25 1.51 7.90 14.75
N PRO A 26 1.96 7.78 13.48
CA PRO A 26 1.10 7.41 12.36
C PRO A 26 0.73 5.92 12.39
N ASP A 27 -0.44 5.56 11.85
CA ASP A 27 -0.85 4.16 11.64
C ASP A 27 -0.12 3.50 10.45
N ILE A 28 0.26 4.34 9.46
CA ILE A 28 0.98 3.94 8.25
C ILE A 28 2.22 4.83 8.09
N LEU A 29 3.40 4.21 8.11
CA LEU A 29 4.69 4.88 7.94
C LEU A 29 5.26 4.60 6.55
N LEU A 30 5.43 5.65 5.74
CA LEU A 30 6.03 5.53 4.41
C LEU A 30 7.46 6.05 4.41
N SER A 31 8.38 5.29 3.84
CA SER A 31 9.78 5.65 3.78
C SER A 31 10.51 5.12 2.56
N TYR A 32 11.60 5.78 2.20
CA TYR A 32 12.58 5.25 1.28
C TYR A 32 13.62 4.43 2.03
N ARG A 33 13.95 3.26 1.46
CA ARG A 33 14.91 2.28 1.97
C ARG A 33 15.78 1.77 0.82
N GLU A 34 16.83 1.02 1.15
CA GLU A 34 17.77 0.45 0.17
C GLU A 34 18.41 -0.80 0.78
N GLY A 35 18.57 -1.87 -0.01
CA GLY A 35 19.25 -3.08 0.44
C GLY A 35 18.66 -3.70 1.71
N LEU A 36 19.54 -4.18 2.58
CA LEU A 36 19.21 -4.57 3.95
C LEU A 36 18.95 -3.33 4.81
N HIS A 37 17.80 -3.28 5.47
CA HIS A 37 17.38 -2.12 6.25
C HIS A 37 16.53 -2.50 7.48
N MET A 38 16.42 -1.57 8.42
CA MET A 38 15.58 -1.73 9.61
C MET A 38 14.15 -1.21 9.38
N ASN A 39 13.21 -1.77 10.13
CA ASN A 39 11.90 -1.16 10.34
C ASN A 39 12.05 0.22 11.02
N ILE A 40 11.05 1.09 10.84
CA ILE A 40 11.07 2.48 11.31
C ILE A 40 10.40 2.63 12.66
N ASP A 41 9.32 1.89 12.88
CA ASP A 41 8.55 1.97 14.10
C ASP A 41 9.50 1.80 15.29
N LYS A 42 9.47 2.80 16.17
CA LYS A 42 10.36 2.85 17.33
C LYS A 42 10.06 1.73 18.33
N LYS A 43 8.88 1.12 18.24
CA LYS A 43 8.51 -0.06 19.03
C LYS A 43 9.09 -1.34 18.44
N ILE A 44 9.29 -1.38 17.12
CA ILE A 44 9.76 -2.54 16.36
C ILE A 44 11.07 -2.14 15.66
N THR A 45 12.16 -2.07 16.44
CA THR A 45 13.49 -1.71 15.92
C THR A 45 14.28 -2.95 15.52
N ASP A 46 13.67 -3.84 14.75
CA ASP A 46 14.33 -5.02 14.22
C ASP A 46 14.70 -4.84 12.73
N MET A 47 15.48 -5.79 12.24
CA MET A 47 15.83 -5.86 10.83
C MET A 47 14.58 -6.20 10.01
N CYS A 48 14.30 -5.45 8.96
CA CYS A 48 13.23 -5.81 8.03
C CYS A 48 13.61 -7.13 7.35
N PRO A 49 12.72 -8.16 7.36
CA PRO A 49 13.04 -9.46 6.79
C PRO A 49 13.04 -9.47 5.24
N SER A 50 12.57 -8.39 4.63
CA SER A 50 12.45 -8.23 3.18
C SER A 50 13.47 -7.22 2.67
N PRO A 51 14.68 -7.65 2.29
CA PRO A 51 15.66 -6.76 1.69
C PRO A 51 15.16 -6.26 0.32
N LEU A 52 15.50 -5.02 0.01
CA LEU A 52 15.36 -4.46 -1.33
C LEU A 52 16.60 -4.83 -2.17
N ASP A 53 16.45 -4.88 -3.49
CA ASP A 53 17.44 -5.46 -4.41
C ASP A 53 18.16 -4.44 -5.31
N GLY A 54 17.79 -3.16 -5.23
CA GLY A 54 18.40 -2.12 -6.04
C GLY A 54 17.59 -1.87 -7.32
N PRO A 55 18.24 -1.53 -8.45
CA PRO A 55 17.51 -1.24 -9.68
C PRO A 55 16.86 -2.49 -10.31
N GLY A 56 15.54 -2.42 -10.52
CA GLY A 56 14.70 -3.50 -11.03
C GLY A 56 14.42 -4.56 -9.97
N GLY A 57 13.42 -5.42 -10.22
CA GLY A 57 13.03 -6.46 -9.27
C GLY A 57 12.03 -5.93 -8.24
N VAL A 58 12.44 -5.77 -6.98
CA VAL A 58 11.58 -5.37 -5.86
C VAL A 58 11.46 -3.84 -5.78
N LEU A 59 10.34 -3.32 -6.27
CA LEU A 59 10.09 -1.86 -6.28
C LEU A 59 9.82 -1.28 -4.89
N ALA A 60 9.08 -2.04 -4.07
CA ALA A 60 8.66 -1.67 -2.72
C ALA A 60 8.06 -2.91 -2.02
N HIS A 61 7.82 -2.78 -0.72
CA HIS A 61 6.96 -3.69 0.03
C HIS A 61 6.25 -2.97 1.16
N ALA A 62 5.23 -3.62 1.71
CA ALA A 62 4.51 -3.14 2.87
C ALA A 62 4.21 -4.26 3.88
N SER A 63 4.11 -3.88 5.15
CA SER A 63 3.58 -4.78 6.18
C SER A 63 2.06 -4.76 6.20
N PHE A 64 1.48 -5.91 6.55
CA PHE A 64 0.05 -6.06 6.79
C PHE A 64 -0.27 -5.68 8.24
N LEU A 65 -1.52 -5.27 8.48
CA LEU A 65 -2.05 -5.17 9.84
C LEU A 65 -1.92 -6.52 10.55
N ASN A 66 -1.43 -6.51 11.79
CA ASN A 66 -1.29 -7.71 12.61
C ASN A 66 -2.42 -7.87 13.67
N GLY A 67 -3.27 -6.85 13.82
CA GLY A 67 -4.38 -6.84 14.78
C GLY A 67 -4.08 -6.19 16.13
N ASP A 68 -2.83 -5.83 16.41
CA ASP A 68 -2.48 -5.10 17.63
C ASP A 68 -2.87 -3.62 17.48
N GLU A 69 -3.50 -3.04 18.51
CA GLU A 69 -3.99 -1.64 18.49
C GLU A 69 -2.88 -0.61 18.26
N ASP A 70 -1.65 -0.99 18.58
CA ASP A 70 -0.49 -0.12 18.67
C ASP A 70 0.54 -0.37 17.56
N TYR A 71 0.22 -1.25 16.60
CA TYR A 71 1.07 -1.65 15.50
C TYR A 71 1.04 -0.64 14.35
N VAL A 72 2.22 -0.19 13.95
CA VAL A 72 2.38 0.70 12.80
C VAL A 72 2.71 -0.16 11.57
N THR A 73 1.87 -0.06 10.55
CA THR A 73 2.20 -0.64 9.24
C THR A 73 3.22 0.23 8.54
N GLU A 74 4.13 -0.39 7.80
CA GLU A 74 5.20 0.32 7.11
C GLU A 74 5.16 0.03 5.61
N VAL A 75 5.46 1.06 4.83
CA VAL A 75 5.71 0.99 3.39
C VAL A 75 7.16 1.40 3.16
N HIS A 76 7.94 0.50 2.59
CA HIS A 76 9.33 0.71 2.24
C HIS A 76 9.46 0.74 0.72
N VAL A 77 9.87 1.89 0.18
CA VAL A 77 10.06 2.12 -1.24
C VAL A 77 11.55 2.01 -1.56
N ASP A 78 11.93 1.23 -2.58
CA ASP A 78 13.34 1.14 -2.96
C ASP A 78 13.83 2.46 -3.55
N ARG A 79 14.78 3.10 -2.87
CA ARG A 79 15.36 4.36 -3.28
C ARG A 79 16.22 4.24 -4.54
N ALA A 80 16.76 3.05 -4.82
CA ALA A 80 17.65 2.81 -5.95
C ALA A 80 16.91 2.83 -7.30
N GLU A 81 15.58 2.79 -7.28
CA GLU A 81 14.77 2.74 -8.48
C GLU A 81 14.63 4.08 -9.21
N SER A 82 14.41 3.99 -10.53
CA SER A 82 14.18 5.14 -11.40
C SER A 82 12.74 5.65 -11.26
N TRP A 83 12.47 6.48 -10.26
CA TRP A 83 11.12 6.96 -9.95
C TRP A 83 10.63 8.13 -10.79
N HIS A 84 9.45 7.97 -11.38
CA HIS A 84 8.61 9.08 -11.84
C HIS A 84 7.77 9.62 -10.69
N VAL A 85 8.17 10.77 -10.15
CA VAL A 85 7.56 11.40 -8.96
C VAL A 85 6.43 12.40 -9.28
N GLN A 86 5.99 12.46 -10.53
CA GLN A 86 4.88 13.33 -10.95
C GLN A 86 3.58 12.54 -11.10
N ILE A 87 2.44 13.22 -10.94
CA ILE A 87 1.11 12.65 -11.15
C ILE A 87 0.75 12.76 -12.64
N SER A 88 1.41 11.94 -13.45
CA SER A 88 1.23 11.88 -14.90
C SER A 88 1.72 10.52 -15.42
N ARG A 89 1.54 10.26 -16.73
CA ARG A 89 2.13 9.07 -17.38
C ARG A 89 3.65 9.10 -17.20
N ASN A 90 4.21 7.99 -16.72
CA ASN A 90 5.63 7.85 -16.50
C ASN A 90 6.39 7.73 -17.85
N PRO A 91 7.58 8.34 -17.99
CA PRO A 91 8.44 8.12 -19.14
C PRO A 91 8.90 6.66 -19.27
N PRO A 92 9.32 6.22 -20.47
CA PRO A 92 9.94 4.90 -20.63
C PRO A 92 11.14 4.71 -19.69
N ARG A 93 11.32 3.49 -19.18
CA ARG A 93 12.41 3.12 -18.24
C ARG A 93 12.36 3.87 -16.89
N THR A 94 11.17 4.23 -16.45
CA THR A 94 10.90 4.76 -15.10
C THR A 94 9.71 4.04 -14.49
N HIS A 95 9.64 3.98 -13.16
CA HIS A 95 8.52 3.42 -12.41
C HIS A 95 7.61 4.53 -11.89
N SER A 96 6.29 4.36 -12.02
CA SER A 96 5.32 5.32 -11.48
C SER A 96 5.27 5.20 -9.96
N LEU A 97 5.81 6.20 -9.25
CA LEU A 97 5.78 6.21 -7.78
C LEU A 97 4.35 6.24 -7.25
N LEU A 98 3.42 6.90 -7.96
CA LEU A 98 2.01 6.92 -7.60
C LEU A 98 1.40 5.52 -7.64
N TYR A 99 1.69 4.74 -8.69
CA TYR A 99 1.14 3.39 -8.84
C TYR A 99 1.66 2.48 -7.72
N VAL A 100 2.98 2.48 -7.49
CA VAL A 100 3.60 1.61 -6.48
C VAL A 100 3.14 1.99 -5.09
N ILE A 101 3.17 3.27 -4.70
CA ILE A 101 2.66 3.67 -3.38
C ILE A 101 1.19 3.29 -3.19
N ALA A 102 0.35 3.43 -4.23
CA ALA A 102 -1.05 3.05 -4.13
C ALA A 102 -1.24 1.53 -3.98
N HIS A 103 -0.41 0.72 -4.64
CA HIS A 103 -0.35 -0.74 -4.42
C HIS A 103 0.02 -1.07 -2.98
N GLU A 104 1.14 -0.51 -2.49
CA GLU A 104 1.62 -0.78 -1.12
C GLU A 104 0.63 -0.32 -0.04
N ILE A 105 -0.05 0.82 -0.24
CA ILE A 105 -1.14 1.23 0.68
C ILE A 105 -2.25 0.17 0.71
N GLY A 106 -2.56 -0.49 -0.41
CA GLY A 106 -3.53 -1.58 -0.42
C GLY A 106 -3.16 -2.70 0.54
N HIS A 107 -1.88 -3.08 0.63
CA HIS A 107 -1.40 -4.05 1.61
C HIS A 107 -1.55 -3.56 3.06
N THR A 108 -1.27 -2.29 3.33
CA THR A 108 -1.49 -1.70 4.67
C THR A 108 -2.99 -1.70 5.06
N LEU A 109 -3.89 -1.71 4.07
CA LEU A 109 -5.34 -1.84 4.24
C LEU A 109 -5.82 -3.30 4.25
N GLY A 110 -4.91 -4.28 4.28
CA GLY A 110 -5.24 -5.70 4.34
C GLY A 110 -5.57 -6.36 3.00
N LEU A 111 -5.35 -5.70 1.85
CA LEU A 111 -5.54 -6.33 0.55
C LEU A 111 -4.33 -7.19 0.19
N HIS A 112 -4.58 -8.43 -0.21
CA HIS A 112 -3.56 -9.28 -0.82
C HIS A 112 -3.46 -9.03 -2.33
N HIS A 113 -2.42 -9.58 -2.95
CA HIS A 113 -2.27 -9.55 -4.40
C HIS A 113 -3.51 -10.10 -5.13
N SER A 114 -3.86 -9.43 -6.20
CA SER A 114 -4.90 -9.85 -7.14
C SER A 114 -4.30 -10.67 -8.29
N LYS A 115 -5.10 -11.57 -8.85
CA LYS A 115 -4.78 -12.29 -10.09
C LYS A 115 -5.18 -11.50 -11.35
N HIS A 116 -5.93 -10.41 -11.19
CA HIS A 116 -6.42 -9.59 -12.28
C HIS A 116 -5.36 -8.55 -12.69
N GLN A 117 -4.93 -8.56 -13.95
CA GLN A 117 -3.86 -7.68 -14.44
C GLN A 117 -4.24 -6.18 -14.46
N ASP A 118 -5.54 -5.88 -14.45
CA ASP A 118 -6.07 -4.52 -14.39
C ASP A 118 -6.21 -4.00 -12.94
N SER A 119 -6.05 -4.87 -11.94
CA SER A 119 -6.07 -4.50 -10.52
C SER A 119 -4.79 -3.79 -10.13
N ILE A 120 -4.91 -2.73 -9.31
CA ILE A 120 -3.74 -2.07 -8.76
C ILE A 120 -2.94 -3.01 -7.87
N MET A 121 -3.59 -4.01 -7.27
CA MET A 121 -3.00 -5.06 -6.45
C MET A 121 -2.42 -6.22 -7.26
N PHE A 122 -2.30 -6.11 -8.59
CA PHE A 122 -1.58 -7.12 -9.37
C PHE A 122 -0.09 -7.13 -8.98
N VAL A 123 0.45 -8.33 -8.71
CA VAL A 123 1.80 -8.53 -8.15
C VAL A 123 2.95 -7.94 -8.99
N ILE A 124 2.75 -7.77 -10.30
CA ILE A 124 3.77 -7.20 -11.18
C ILE A 124 3.29 -5.84 -11.67
N ALA A 125 4.02 -4.78 -11.34
CA ALA A 125 3.74 -3.46 -11.88
C ALA A 125 3.86 -3.47 -13.43
N PRO A 126 2.86 -2.97 -14.16
CA PRO A 126 2.94 -2.91 -15.62
C PRO A 126 4.09 -2.00 -16.07
N GLY A 127 4.83 -2.41 -17.11
CA GLY A 127 5.86 -1.58 -17.71
C GLY A 127 5.33 -0.27 -18.30
N GLU A 128 4.05 -0.23 -18.68
CA GLU A 128 3.33 0.99 -19.04
C GLU A 128 2.06 1.13 -18.20
N ILE A 129 2.01 2.15 -17.34
CA ILE A 129 0.83 2.46 -16.54
C ILE A 129 -0.14 3.33 -17.35
N LYS A 130 -1.40 2.91 -17.43
CA LYS A 130 -2.47 3.75 -17.97
C LYS A 130 -2.73 4.93 -17.03
N PHE A 131 -2.79 6.13 -17.60
CA PHE A 131 -3.09 7.36 -16.86
C PHE A 131 -4.43 7.96 -17.35
N PRO A 132 -5.31 8.46 -16.47
CA PRO A 132 -5.17 8.50 -15.00
C PRO A 132 -5.24 7.11 -14.36
N ILE A 133 -4.51 6.92 -13.26
CA ILE A 133 -4.56 5.70 -12.44
C ILE A 133 -5.95 5.60 -11.80
N ARG A 134 -6.54 4.40 -11.81
CA ARG A 134 -7.86 4.10 -11.25
C ARG A 134 -7.83 2.74 -10.58
N LEU A 135 -8.61 2.59 -9.52
CA LEU A 135 -8.91 1.28 -8.95
C LEU A 135 -9.79 0.47 -9.92
N SER A 136 -9.46 -0.81 -10.09
CA SER A 136 -10.32 -1.75 -10.81
C SER A 136 -11.59 -2.04 -10.02
N LEU A 137 -12.59 -2.66 -10.67
CA LEU A 137 -13.77 -3.14 -9.96
C LEU A 137 -13.42 -4.12 -8.84
N ASN A 138 -12.42 -4.99 -9.06
CA ASN A 138 -11.96 -5.95 -8.06
C ASN A 138 -11.38 -5.26 -6.82
N ASP A 139 -10.56 -4.23 -7.01
CA ASP A 139 -9.99 -3.43 -5.92
C ASP A 139 -11.09 -2.78 -5.08
N ILE A 140 -12.09 -2.19 -5.76
CA ILE A 140 -13.23 -1.51 -5.12
C ILE A 140 -14.08 -2.50 -4.32
N LEU A 141 -14.35 -3.69 -4.87
CA LEU A 141 -15.15 -4.70 -4.17
C LEU A 141 -14.40 -5.25 -2.95
N HIS A 142 -13.10 -5.50 -3.06
CA HIS A 142 -12.30 -6.01 -1.95
C HIS A 142 -12.19 -5.01 -0.79
N ILE A 143 -11.88 -3.74 -1.07
CA ILE A 143 -11.79 -2.73 0.00
C ILE A 143 -13.16 -2.50 0.66
N ARG A 144 -14.27 -2.59 -0.10
CA ARG A 144 -15.63 -2.54 0.45
C ARG A 144 -15.99 -3.76 1.28
N TYR A 145 -15.47 -4.94 0.93
CA TYR A 145 -15.66 -6.13 1.75
C TYR A 145 -14.99 -5.97 3.12
N LEU A 146 -13.79 -5.39 3.16
CA LEU A 146 -13.03 -5.18 4.41
C LEU A 146 -13.60 -4.05 5.28
N TYR A 147 -14.02 -2.94 4.68
CA TYR A 147 -14.39 -1.72 5.43
C TYR A 147 -15.83 -1.24 5.21
N GLY A 148 -16.64 -1.97 4.44
CA GLY A 148 -18.05 -1.66 4.25
C GLY A 148 -18.90 -2.00 5.48
N ALA A 149 -20.12 -1.47 5.52
CA ALA A 149 -21.05 -1.55 6.65
C ALA A 149 -21.37 -2.98 7.18
N ASN A 150 -20.96 -4.05 6.48
CA ASN A 150 -21.21 -5.44 6.85
C ASN A 150 -20.06 -6.12 7.62
N TYR A 151 -18.89 -5.49 7.78
CA TYR A 151 -17.75 -6.14 8.46
C TYR A 151 -18.02 -6.37 9.97
N HIS A 152 -18.76 -5.47 10.63
CA HIS A 152 -19.14 -5.64 12.05
C HIS A 152 -20.15 -6.77 12.29
N VAL A 153 -20.94 -7.17 11.27
CA VAL A 153 -21.95 -8.24 11.42
C VAL A 153 -21.30 -9.64 11.37
N GLN A 154 -20.19 -9.79 10.64
CA GLN A 154 -19.53 -11.09 10.46
C GLN A 154 -18.65 -11.51 11.65
N GLN A 155 -18.00 -10.56 12.35
CA GLN A 155 -17.21 -10.90 13.53
C GLN A 155 -18.07 -11.34 14.73
N GLN A 156 -19.27 -10.75 14.90
CA GLN A 156 -20.21 -11.17 15.96
C GLN A 156 -20.78 -12.58 15.72
N GLN A 157 -20.92 -13.01 14.46
CA GLN A 157 -21.39 -14.37 14.13
C GLN A 157 -20.31 -15.44 14.26
N GLN A 158 -19.02 -15.08 14.13
CA GLN A 158 -17.91 -16.02 14.37
C GLN A 158 -17.61 -16.20 15.86
N GLN A 159 -17.82 -15.20 16.71
CA GLN A 159 -17.62 -15.32 18.16
C GLN A 159 -18.78 -16.02 18.89
N GLN A 160 -19.95 -16.17 18.27
CA GLN A 160 -21.10 -16.90 18.85
C GLN A 160 -21.13 -18.40 18.51
N ASN A 161 -20.17 -18.89 17.72
CA ASN A 161 -20.10 -20.29 17.28
C ASN A 161 -18.83 -21.02 17.80
N ILE A 162 -18.28 -20.58 18.94
CA ILE A 162 -17.21 -21.29 19.67
C ILE A 162 -17.73 -21.70 21.04
#